data_AF-A0A174Z0Y2-F1
#
_entry.id   AF-A0A174Z0Y2-F1
#
_cell.length_a   1.000
_cell.length_b   1.000
_cell.length_c   1.000
_cell.angle_alpha   90.00
_cell.angle_beta   90.00
_cell.angle_gamma   90.00
#
_symmetry.space_group_name_H-M   'P 1'
#
loop_
_entity.id
_entity.type
_entity.pdbx_description
1 polymer ?
#
loop_
_entity_poly.entity_id
_entity_poly.type
_entity_poly.pdbx_seq_one_letter_code
_entity_poly.pdbx_strand_id
1 'polypeptide(L)'
;MLLIISLIIVALFIYFLKGSLKKHAGIYYIGAAVISIAVFLLEFLPMPLFVKNNILGIFAKGSIGTAMFVAVMYAGALPKGSKLIAPLMKIRGELSITAAILVLCHNFTYGMTYFRMLFTKTSLLSATQLAAAVISLVLISIMLVLTVTSFPSVRKKMQAKKWKQLQRTAYVFYGLMYVHIMLINIPYARLGLGMYIANVVIYSIVFLGYAAMRIAKAVSVKAARAGKAYGKKPETVLYGLALVICAVMTVSCFAGRQTVSASEDNEEWNDFFNEETVAAMVKEIESSTAKTDAEGTTQESLEESVSSDGQSDSQAGGVGNEVSGNSNNSGSDNVSGNSSGNSSDSGNQSAKPDNGSDNSGELSGGSGSDTPANTKFKADGTYTGSAVCETYNYNVTVTIVISGDTITSVTAESEASAQDVQYFNMANAKVPAQLLANQSTSGVDSVSGATKSSNAIKKAFYYAYKSAKK
;
A
#
# COMPACT_ATOMS: atom_id res chain seq x y z
N MET A 1 7.85 -13.83 -6.76
CA MET A 1 9.22 -14.15 -7.26
C MET A 1 10.36 -13.58 -6.41
N LEU A 2 10.30 -12.32 -5.97
CA LEU A 2 11.39 -11.66 -5.21
C LEU A 2 11.80 -12.40 -3.92
N LEU A 3 10.86 -13.05 -3.22
CA LEU A 3 11.17 -13.83 -2.02
C LEU A 3 12.09 -15.02 -2.32
N ILE A 4 11.87 -15.74 -3.42
CA ILE A 4 12.69 -16.91 -3.78
C ILE A 4 14.13 -16.47 -4.07
N ILE A 5 14.28 -15.40 -4.87
CA ILE A 5 15.58 -14.80 -5.17
C ILE A 5 16.27 -14.36 -3.87
N SER A 6 15.52 -13.69 -2.99
CA SER A 6 16.03 -13.26 -1.68
C SER A 6 16.45 -14.42 -0.79
N LEU A 7 15.72 -15.53 -0.79
CA LEU A 7 16.08 -16.74 -0.04
C LEU A 7 17.36 -17.37 -0.57
N ILE A 8 17.55 -17.40 -1.90
CA ILE A 8 18.79 -17.90 -2.52
C ILE A 8 19.98 -17.00 -2.13
N ILE A 9 19.84 -15.68 -2.26
CA ILE A 9 20.88 -14.71 -1.88
C ILE A 9 21.23 -14.85 -0.40
N VAL A 10 20.23 -14.93 0.49
CA VAL A 10 20.47 -15.10 1.93
C VAL A 10 21.10 -16.45 2.25
N ALA A 11 20.73 -17.52 1.55
CA ALA A 11 21.36 -18.83 1.73
C ALA A 11 22.85 -18.80 1.35
N LEU A 12 23.20 -18.16 0.23
CA LEU A 12 24.59 -17.95 -0.19
C LEU A 12 25.34 -17.07 0.81
N PHE A 13 24.74 -15.97 1.24
CA PHE A 13 25.31 -15.08 2.25
C PHE A 13 25.62 -15.83 3.56
N ILE A 14 24.69 -16.64 4.05
CA ILE A 14 24.90 -17.46 5.25
C ILE A 14 26.01 -18.50 5.00
N TYR A 15 26.02 -19.15 3.84
CA TYR A 15 27.00 -20.19 3.53
C TYR A 15 28.44 -19.64 3.57
N PHE A 16 28.69 -18.52 2.89
CA PHE A 16 30.03 -17.92 2.78
C PHE A 16 30.41 -17.04 3.98
N LEU A 17 29.48 -16.26 4.53
CA LEU A 17 29.81 -15.20 5.51
C LEU A 17 29.45 -15.56 6.95
N LYS A 18 28.88 -16.73 7.27
CA LYS A 18 28.53 -17.11 8.67
C LYS A 18 29.67 -16.94 9.69
N GLY A 19 30.91 -17.26 9.30
CA GLY A 19 32.07 -17.16 10.20
C GLY A 19 32.43 -15.70 10.48
N SER A 20 32.49 -14.90 9.43
CA SER A 20 32.76 -13.46 9.51
C SER A 20 31.63 -12.71 10.23
N LEU A 21 30.37 -13.03 9.94
CA LEU A 21 29.19 -12.45 10.60
C LEU A 21 29.25 -12.66 12.12
N LYS A 22 29.72 -13.83 12.58
CA LYS A 22 29.84 -14.09 14.01
C LYS A 22 30.97 -13.29 14.66
N LYS A 23 32.10 -13.15 13.98
CA LYS A 23 33.31 -12.51 14.52
C LYS A 23 33.23 -10.98 14.47
N HIS A 24 32.62 -10.44 13.41
CA HIS A 24 32.60 -9.01 13.09
C HIS A 24 31.18 -8.47 12.91
N ALA A 25 30.24 -8.92 13.74
CA ALA A 25 28.81 -8.60 13.61
C ALA A 25 28.52 -7.09 13.49
N GLY A 26 29.27 -6.23 14.20
CA GLY A 26 29.12 -4.77 14.12
C GLY A 26 29.32 -4.21 12.71
N ILE A 27 30.26 -4.75 11.92
CA ILE A 27 30.51 -4.31 10.54
C ILE A 27 29.29 -4.62 9.67
N TYR A 28 28.67 -5.79 9.86
CA TYR A 28 27.46 -6.17 9.14
C TYR A 28 26.26 -5.31 9.52
N TYR A 29 26.14 -4.89 10.78
CA TYR A 29 25.06 -3.99 11.21
C TYR A 29 25.22 -2.61 10.58
N ILE A 30 26.44 -2.06 10.60
CA ILE A 30 26.76 -0.78 9.97
C ILE A 30 26.53 -0.87 8.45
N GLY A 31 27.04 -1.93 7.81
CA GLY A 31 26.84 -2.16 6.38
C GLY A 31 25.35 -2.27 6.01
N ALA A 32 24.55 -2.99 6.78
CA ALA A 32 23.10 -3.06 6.58
C ALA A 32 22.44 -1.68 6.71
N ALA A 33 22.82 -0.88 7.71
CA ALA A 33 22.29 0.47 7.89
C ALA A 33 22.67 1.40 6.74
N VAL A 34 23.93 1.35 6.27
CA VAL A 34 24.40 2.13 5.11
C VAL A 34 23.65 1.74 3.84
N ILE A 35 23.47 0.43 3.60
CA ILE A 35 22.68 -0.05 2.46
C ILE A 35 21.24 0.43 2.57
N SER A 36 20.62 0.35 3.75
CA SER A 36 19.27 0.85 3.98
C SER A 36 19.15 2.34 3.67
N ILE A 37 20.08 3.17 4.15
CA ILE A 37 20.07 4.62 3.85
C ILE A 37 20.29 4.86 2.36
N ALA A 38 21.23 4.17 1.72
CA ALA A 38 21.49 4.31 0.29
C ALA A 38 20.26 3.93 -0.54
N VAL A 39 19.59 2.81 -0.22
CA VAL A 39 18.37 2.37 -0.91
C VAL A 39 17.25 3.41 -0.76
N PHE A 40 17.08 3.96 0.44
CA PHE A 40 16.11 5.02 0.69
C PHE A 40 16.42 6.31 -0.12
N LEU A 41 17.68 6.74 -0.17
CA LEU A 41 18.07 7.93 -0.93
C LEU A 41 17.94 7.74 -2.44
N LEU A 42 18.28 6.54 -2.94
CA LEU A 42 18.15 6.18 -4.36
C LEU A 42 16.69 6.16 -4.84
N GLU A 43 15.73 6.04 -3.93
CA GLU A 43 14.30 6.07 -4.26
C GLU A 43 13.83 7.46 -4.74
N PHE A 44 14.51 8.53 -4.33
CA PHE A 44 14.22 9.90 -4.76
C PHE A 44 14.89 10.28 -6.09
N LEU A 45 15.71 9.40 -6.66
CA LEU A 45 16.39 9.63 -7.93
C LEU A 45 15.61 9.00 -9.09
N PRO A 46 15.51 9.69 -10.24
CA PRO A 46 14.96 9.09 -11.45
C PRO A 46 15.93 8.01 -11.96
N MET A 47 15.51 6.74 -11.91
CA MET A 47 16.29 5.60 -12.38
C MET A 47 15.50 4.75 -13.37
N PRO A 48 16.19 4.01 -14.28
CA PRO A 48 15.54 3.08 -15.19
C PRO A 48 14.67 2.06 -14.43
N LEU A 49 13.46 1.81 -14.95
CA LEU A 49 12.45 1.00 -14.28
C LEU A 49 12.94 -0.41 -13.94
N PHE A 50 13.81 -0.98 -14.78
CA PHE A 50 14.47 -2.26 -14.54
C PHE A 50 15.30 -2.26 -13.23
N VAL A 51 16.10 -1.24 -13.00
CA VAL A 51 16.95 -1.10 -11.80
C VAL A 51 16.06 -0.88 -10.58
N LYS A 52 15.04 -0.03 -10.69
CA LYS A 52 14.10 0.26 -9.59
C LYS A 52 13.34 -1.00 -9.17
N ASN A 53 12.85 -1.81 -10.11
CA ASN A 53 11.97 -2.94 -9.80
C ASN A 53 12.73 -4.21 -9.41
N ASN A 54 13.86 -4.51 -10.07
CA ASN A 54 14.56 -5.78 -9.86
C ASN A 54 15.73 -5.69 -8.89
N ILE A 55 16.42 -4.54 -8.82
CA ILE A 55 17.57 -4.36 -7.93
C ILE A 55 17.13 -3.64 -6.67
N LEU A 56 16.61 -2.42 -6.81
CA LEU A 56 16.17 -1.61 -5.67
C LEU A 56 14.95 -2.22 -4.99
N GLY A 57 14.03 -2.79 -5.78
CA GLY A 57 12.79 -3.41 -5.29
C GLY A 57 13.01 -4.59 -4.34
N ILE A 58 14.14 -5.31 -4.43
CA ILE A 58 14.48 -6.38 -3.49
C ILE A 58 14.76 -5.82 -2.08
N PHE A 59 15.40 -4.66 -2.00
CA PHE A 59 15.73 -3.99 -0.75
C PHE A 59 14.56 -3.14 -0.25
N ALA A 60 13.99 -2.29 -1.12
CA ALA A 60 12.89 -1.39 -0.79
C ALA A 60 11.64 -2.14 -0.31
N LYS A 61 11.27 -3.26 -0.95
CA LYS A 61 10.14 -4.10 -0.53
C LYS A 61 10.46 -4.98 0.70
N GLY A 62 11.63 -4.82 1.31
CA GLY A 62 12.05 -5.59 2.50
C GLY A 62 12.22 -7.09 2.26
N SER A 63 12.38 -7.54 1.01
CA SER A 63 12.38 -8.97 0.67
C SER A 63 13.61 -9.70 1.21
N ILE A 64 14.81 -9.09 1.14
CA ILE A 64 16.02 -9.65 1.75
C ILE A 64 15.89 -9.74 3.27
N GLY A 65 15.40 -8.68 3.91
CA GLY A 65 15.21 -8.68 5.36
C GLY A 65 14.19 -9.74 5.80
N THR A 66 13.09 -9.90 5.06
CA THR A 66 12.11 -10.96 5.26
C THR A 66 12.73 -12.35 5.08
N ALA A 67 13.55 -12.56 4.04
CA ALA A 67 14.25 -13.82 3.82
C ALA A 67 15.23 -14.15 4.96
N MET A 68 15.93 -13.15 5.52
CA MET A 68 16.77 -13.34 6.71
C MET A 68 15.92 -13.71 7.94
N PHE A 69 14.75 -13.08 8.15
CA PHE A 69 13.82 -13.49 9.20
C PHE A 69 13.30 -14.92 9.00
N VAL A 70 12.99 -15.33 7.77
CA VAL A 70 12.61 -16.71 7.43
C VAL A 70 13.73 -17.68 7.80
N ALA A 71 15.00 -17.37 7.49
CA ALA A 71 16.13 -18.20 7.90
C ALA A 71 16.25 -18.31 9.44
N VAL A 72 16.13 -17.19 10.17
CA VAL A 72 16.13 -17.15 11.65
C VAL A 72 14.99 -17.96 12.26
N MET A 73 13.82 -17.92 11.62
CA MET A 73 12.61 -18.63 12.01
C MET A 73 12.80 -20.15 11.84
N TYR A 74 13.22 -20.60 10.65
CA TYR A 74 13.43 -22.02 10.34
C TYR A 74 14.58 -22.66 11.14
N ALA A 75 15.62 -21.89 11.48
CA ALA A 75 16.68 -22.35 12.38
C ALA A 75 16.12 -22.89 13.72
N GLY A 76 15.04 -22.29 14.22
CA GLY A 76 14.38 -22.71 15.46
C GLY A 76 13.47 -23.94 15.30
N ALA A 77 12.88 -24.15 14.11
CA ALA A 77 11.90 -25.20 13.85
C ALA A 77 12.53 -26.55 13.54
N LEU A 78 13.59 -26.60 12.73
CA LEU A 78 14.17 -27.85 12.28
C LEU A 78 14.88 -28.66 13.40
N PRO A 79 15.06 -30.00 13.25
CA PRO A 79 15.67 -30.85 14.27
C PRO A 79 17.14 -30.51 14.54
N LYS A 80 17.54 -30.60 15.82
CA LYS A 80 18.92 -30.31 16.27
C LYS A 80 19.83 -31.46 15.78
N GLY A 81 20.53 -31.27 14.67
CA GLY A 81 21.45 -32.29 14.14
C GLY A 81 21.83 -32.11 12.67
N SER A 82 21.08 -31.34 11.88
CA SER A 82 21.49 -31.11 10.49
C SER A 82 22.73 -30.21 10.41
N LYS A 83 23.64 -30.55 9.49
CA LYS A 83 24.89 -29.80 9.23
C LYS A 83 24.63 -28.33 8.83
N LEU A 84 23.43 -28.00 8.37
CA LEU A 84 23.02 -26.65 7.97
C LEU A 84 22.44 -25.83 9.12
N ILE A 85 21.78 -26.45 10.10
CA ILE A 85 21.10 -25.75 11.20
C ILE A 85 22.08 -25.38 12.31
N ALA A 86 23.04 -26.25 12.63
CA ALA A 86 23.97 -25.98 13.74
C ALA A 86 24.77 -24.68 13.56
N PRO A 87 25.29 -24.35 12.36
CA PRO A 87 25.89 -23.04 12.11
C PRO A 87 24.88 -21.89 12.21
N LEU A 88 23.68 -22.07 11.63
CA LEU A 88 22.64 -21.04 11.61
C LEU A 88 22.16 -20.69 13.03
N MET A 89 22.07 -21.67 13.92
CA MET A 89 21.74 -21.48 15.34
C MET A 89 22.78 -20.64 16.10
N LYS A 90 24.06 -20.66 15.69
CA LYS A 90 25.13 -19.89 16.33
C LYS A 90 25.10 -18.40 15.95
N ILE A 91 24.61 -18.08 14.74
CA ILE A 91 24.53 -16.72 14.19
C ILE A 91 23.11 -16.14 14.22
N ARG A 92 22.16 -16.86 14.83
CA ARG A 92 20.73 -16.56 14.75
C ARG A 92 20.39 -15.15 15.26
N GLY A 93 21.02 -14.71 16.34
CA GLY A 93 20.77 -13.37 16.90
C GLY A 93 21.31 -12.28 16.01
N GLU A 94 22.53 -12.47 15.50
CA GLU A 94 23.21 -11.52 14.60
C GLU A 94 22.47 -11.38 13.27
N LEU A 95 21.98 -12.50 12.72
CA LEU A 95 21.18 -12.52 11.51
C LEU A 95 19.83 -11.80 11.72
N SER A 96 19.19 -11.98 12.88
CA SER A 96 17.93 -11.30 13.21
C SER A 96 18.09 -9.78 13.36
N ILE A 97 19.20 -9.31 13.94
CA ILE A 97 19.48 -7.87 14.06
C ILE A 97 19.72 -7.27 12.67
N THR A 98 20.51 -7.94 11.84
CA THR A 98 20.77 -7.52 10.46
C THR A 98 19.48 -7.45 9.63
N ALA A 99 18.62 -8.47 9.78
CA ALA A 99 17.30 -8.50 9.14
C ALA A 99 16.43 -7.31 9.56
N ALA A 100 16.38 -7.02 10.87
CA ALA A 100 15.57 -5.92 11.39
C ALA A 100 16.02 -4.56 10.84
N ILE A 101 17.33 -4.31 10.76
CA ILE A 101 17.88 -3.07 10.17
C ILE A 101 17.43 -2.93 8.70
N LEU A 102 17.57 -4.00 7.91
CA LEU A 102 17.18 -3.99 6.50
C LEU A 102 15.67 -3.81 6.30
N VAL A 103 14.84 -4.48 7.11
CA VAL A 103 13.37 -4.33 7.07
C VAL A 103 12.95 -2.94 7.56
N LEU A 104 13.71 -2.29 8.46
CA LEU A 104 13.37 -0.96 8.94
C LEU A 104 13.38 0.07 7.80
N CYS A 105 14.27 -0.07 6.81
CA CYS A 105 14.26 0.73 5.58
C CYS A 105 12.92 0.68 4.86
N HIS A 106 12.38 -0.53 4.66
CA HIS A 106 11.06 -0.75 4.06
C HIS A 106 9.98 -0.02 4.87
N ASN A 107 10.04 -0.09 6.20
CA ASN A 107 9.07 0.61 7.04
C ASN A 107 9.16 2.14 6.93
N PHE A 108 10.35 2.71 6.71
CA PHE A 108 10.50 4.15 6.48
C PHE A 108 9.94 4.57 5.13
N THR A 109 10.36 3.91 4.05
CA THR A 109 9.88 4.16 2.68
C THR A 109 8.34 4.10 2.61
N TYR A 110 7.75 2.98 3.02
CA TYR A 110 6.30 2.79 2.92
C TYR A 110 5.54 3.52 4.02
N GLY A 111 6.16 3.73 5.18
CA GLY A 111 5.57 4.45 6.30
C GLY A 111 5.34 5.92 5.99
N MET A 112 6.22 6.57 5.22
CA MET A 112 6.01 7.97 4.81
C MET A 112 4.69 8.17 4.06
N THR A 113 4.27 7.19 3.27
CA THR A 113 3.01 7.22 2.53
C THR A 113 1.86 6.71 3.38
N TYR A 114 1.94 5.46 3.84
CA TYR A 114 0.82 4.77 4.49
C TYR A 114 0.58 5.22 5.92
N PHE A 115 1.62 5.53 6.72
CA PHE A 115 1.39 6.06 8.06
C PHE A 115 0.92 7.51 8.01
N ARG A 116 1.38 8.31 7.05
CA ARG A 116 0.81 9.64 6.82
C ARG A 116 -0.68 9.52 6.51
N MET A 117 -1.07 8.71 5.52
CA MET A 117 -2.48 8.47 5.19
C MET A 117 -3.28 7.95 6.39
N LEU A 118 -2.71 7.03 7.17
CA LEU A 118 -3.33 6.48 8.38
C LEU A 118 -3.62 7.55 9.44
N PHE A 119 -2.77 8.58 9.60
CA PHE A 119 -2.95 9.61 10.63
C PHE A 119 -3.62 10.88 10.11
N THR A 120 -3.60 11.15 8.80
CA THR A 120 -4.14 12.41 8.24
C THR A 120 -5.45 12.22 7.48
N LYS A 121 -5.67 11.08 6.81
CA LYS A 121 -6.81 10.86 5.90
C LYS A 121 -7.20 9.38 5.84
N THR A 122 -7.72 8.84 6.95
CA THR A 122 -8.10 7.42 7.09
C THR A 122 -9.18 6.96 6.11
N SER A 123 -10.07 7.87 5.67
CA SER A 123 -11.17 7.58 4.74
C SER A 123 -10.72 7.18 3.33
N LEU A 124 -9.47 7.47 2.96
CA LEU A 124 -8.93 7.13 1.64
C LEU A 124 -8.34 5.71 1.57
N LEU A 125 -8.15 5.06 2.71
CA LEU A 125 -7.57 3.72 2.78
C LEU A 125 -8.68 2.68 2.67
N SER A 126 -8.51 1.70 1.80
CA SER A 126 -9.41 0.55 1.80
C SER A 126 -9.31 -0.20 3.15
N ALA A 127 -10.39 -0.88 3.54
CA ALA A 127 -10.42 -1.60 4.83
C ALA A 127 -9.24 -2.58 5.00
N THR A 128 -8.78 -3.19 3.90
CA THR A 128 -7.62 -4.11 3.91
C THR A 128 -6.29 -3.37 4.08
N GLN A 129 -6.13 -2.19 3.46
CA GLN A 129 -4.96 -1.33 3.64
C GLN A 129 -4.88 -0.74 5.05
N LEU A 130 -6.02 -0.29 5.59
CA LEU A 130 -6.13 0.18 6.96
C LEU A 130 -5.71 -0.91 7.95
N ALA A 131 -6.27 -2.12 7.80
CA ALA A 131 -5.92 -3.27 8.62
C ALA A 131 -4.42 -3.63 8.50
N ALA A 132 -3.87 -3.63 7.28
CA ALA A 132 -2.46 -3.90 7.05
C ALA A 132 -1.55 -2.85 7.71
N ALA A 133 -1.92 -1.57 7.66
CA ALA A 133 -1.17 -0.46 8.26
C ALA A 133 -1.16 -0.54 9.79
N VAL A 134 -2.32 -0.83 10.42
CA VAL A 134 -2.42 -1.03 11.87
C VAL A 134 -1.58 -2.23 12.32
N ILE A 135 -1.67 -3.36 11.62
CA ILE A 135 -0.84 -4.54 11.91
C ILE A 135 0.65 -4.22 11.74
N SER A 136 1.02 -3.39 10.76
CA SER A 136 2.40 -2.96 10.57
C SER A 136 2.95 -2.21 11.79
N LEU A 137 2.18 -1.30 12.39
CA LEU A 137 2.61 -0.61 13.62
C LEU A 137 2.86 -1.58 14.79
N VAL A 138 2.00 -2.59 14.94
CA VAL A 138 2.19 -3.66 15.94
C VAL A 138 3.45 -4.47 15.63
N LEU A 139 3.68 -4.83 14.37
CA LEU A 139 4.85 -5.57 13.91
C LEU A 139 6.15 -4.81 14.18
N ILE A 140 6.20 -3.51 13.84
CA ILE A 140 7.35 -2.65 14.10
C ILE A 140 7.64 -2.58 15.60
N SER A 141 6.61 -2.38 16.42
CA SER A 141 6.76 -2.33 17.88
C SER A 141 7.38 -3.60 18.45
N ILE A 142 6.86 -4.78 18.05
CA ILE A 142 7.41 -6.06 18.49
C ILE A 142 8.83 -6.26 17.94
N MET A 143 9.08 -5.92 16.68
CA MET A 143 10.38 -6.05 16.02
C MET A 143 11.45 -5.24 16.73
N LEU A 144 11.19 -3.98 17.08
CA LEU A 144 12.14 -3.11 17.77
C LEU A 144 12.51 -3.68 19.15
N VAL A 145 11.51 -4.09 19.93
CA VAL A 145 11.74 -4.70 21.26
C VAL A 145 12.57 -5.99 21.15
N LEU A 146 12.25 -6.86 20.19
CA LEU A 146 12.99 -8.11 19.96
C LEU A 146 14.42 -7.84 19.47
N THR A 147 14.62 -6.82 18.66
CA THR A 147 15.93 -6.44 18.10
C THR A 147 16.83 -5.86 19.19
N VAL A 148 16.33 -4.88 19.95
CA VAL A 148 17.07 -4.27 21.06
C VAL A 148 17.49 -5.33 22.09
N THR A 149 16.59 -6.25 22.43
CA THR A 149 16.90 -7.33 23.40
C THR A 149 17.74 -8.48 22.84
N SER A 150 18.02 -8.48 21.53
CA SER A 150 18.92 -9.45 20.89
C SER A 150 20.39 -9.04 20.99
N PHE A 151 20.70 -7.76 21.22
CA PHE A 151 22.07 -7.31 21.42
C PHE A 151 22.70 -7.97 22.65
N PRO A 152 23.93 -8.53 22.54
CA PRO A 152 24.60 -9.18 23.67
C PRO A 152 24.70 -8.29 24.91
N SER A 153 24.94 -6.98 24.73
CA SER A 153 25.03 -5.99 25.81
C SER A 153 23.74 -5.82 26.60
N VAL A 154 22.59 -5.90 25.93
CA VAL A 154 21.26 -5.81 26.57
C VAL A 154 20.88 -7.17 27.16
N ARG A 155 21.08 -8.25 26.40
CA ARG A 155 20.75 -9.62 26.82
C ARG A 155 21.45 -10.00 28.12
N LYS A 156 22.72 -9.63 28.32
CA LYS A 156 23.47 -9.94 29.55
C LYS A 156 22.89 -9.28 30.80
N LYS A 157 22.13 -8.19 30.66
CA LYS A 157 21.49 -7.46 31.76
C LYS A 157 20.12 -8.03 32.16
N MET A 158 19.59 -9.00 31.41
CA MET A 158 18.25 -9.55 31.64
C MET A 158 18.30 -10.94 32.25
N GLN A 159 17.33 -11.25 33.12
CA GLN A 159 17.12 -12.61 33.60
C GLN A 159 16.79 -13.57 32.43
N ALA A 160 17.47 -14.70 32.37
CA ALA A 160 17.36 -15.65 31.26
C ALA A 160 15.92 -16.17 31.04
N LYS A 161 15.11 -16.31 32.11
CA LYS A 161 13.71 -16.73 32.03
C LYS A 161 12.84 -15.67 31.36
N LYS A 162 12.94 -14.41 31.80
CA LYS A 162 12.21 -13.26 31.24
C LYS A 162 12.62 -13.00 29.79
N TRP A 163 13.91 -13.05 29.48
CA TRP A 163 14.40 -12.90 28.11
C TRP A 163 13.85 -13.98 27.18
N LYS A 164 13.84 -15.25 27.62
CA LYS A 164 13.24 -16.34 26.84
C LYS A 164 11.74 -16.13 26.64
N GLN A 165 11.02 -15.62 27.62
CA GLN A 165 9.58 -15.32 27.50
C GLN A 165 9.33 -14.20 26.51
N LEU A 166 10.10 -13.11 26.59
CA LEU A 166 10.02 -12.01 25.63
C LEU A 166 10.31 -12.49 24.21
N GLN A 167 11.36 -13.29 24.02
CA GLN A 167 11.72 -13.85 22.71
C GLN A 167 10.70 -14.84 22.15
N ARG A 168 9.70 -15.30 22.94
CA ARG A 168 8.55 -16.06 22.40
C ARG A 168 7.54 -15.18 21.67
N THR A 169 7.54 -13.86 21.92
CA THR A 169 6.71 -12.91 21.14
C THR A 169 7.11 -12.91 19.66
N ALA A 170 8.31 -13.40 19.31
CA ALA A 170 8.70 -13.64 17.92
C ALA A 170 7.74 -14.58 17.16
N TYR A 171 7.04 -15.52 17.83
CA TYR A 171 6.05 -16.35 17.14
C TYR A 171 4.81 -15.55 16.74
N VAL A 172 4.40 -14.60 17.59
CA VAL A 172 3.31 -13.66 17.28
C VAL A 172 3.75 -12.77 16.12
N PHE A 173 4.99 -12.26 16.16
CA PHE A 173 5.57 -11.49 15.05
C PHE A 173 5.52 -12.27 13.72
N TYR A 174 5.95 -13.54 13.67
CA TYR A 174 5.90 -14.32 12.43
C TYR A 174 4.46 -14.58 11.94
N GLY A 175 3.52 -14.82 12.85
CA GLY A 175 2.10 -15.00 12.50
C GLY A 175 1.49 -13.72 11.95
N LEU A 176 1.70 -12.59 12.62
CA LEU A 176 1.23 -11.28 12.17
C LEU A 176 1.90 -10.85 10.86
N MET A 177 3.17 -11.18 10.66
CA MET A 177 3.87 -10.88 9.41
C MET A 177 3.24 -11.64 8.24
N TYR A 178 2.85 -12.90 8.43
CA TYR A 178 2.09 -13.65 7.41
C TYR A 178 0.75 -12.99 7.11
N VAL A 179 -0.03 -12.64 8.14
CA VAL A 179 -1.33 -11.95 7.97
C VAL A 179 -1.17 -10.62 7.23
N HIS A 180 -0.17 -9.82 7.62
CA HIS A 180 0.15 -8.55 6.97
C HIS A 180 0.45 -8.73 5.47
N ILE A 181 1.29 -9.72 5.12
CA ILE A 181 1.61 -10.03 3.72
C ILE A 181 0.36 -10.47 2.95
N MET A 182 -0.53 -11.25 3.57
CA MET A 182 -1.76 -11.71 2.92
C MET A 182 -2.77 -10.58 2.70
N LEU A 183 -2.94 -9.68 3.67
CA LEU A 183 -3.81 -8.50 3.54
C LEU A 183 -3.38 -7.59 2.40
N ILE A 184 -2.08 -7.51 2.13
CA ILE A 184 -1.56 -6.77 0.99
C ILE A 184 -1.76 -7.57 -0.30
N ASN A 185 -1.35 -8.83 -0.37
CA ASN A 185 -1.30 -9.55 -1.66
C ASN A 185 -2.66 -10.05 -2.17
N ILE A 186 -3.60 -10.42 -1.30
CA ILE A 186 -4.89 -10.99 -1.74
C ILE A 186 -5.75 -10.00 -2.54
N PRO A 187 -5.91 -8.72 -2.13
CA PRO A 187 -6.64 -7.74 -2.93
C PRO A 187 -6.04 -7.57 -4.34
N TYR A 188 -4.72 -7.45 -4.47
CA TYR A 188 -4.07 -7.37 -5.79
C TYR A 188 -4.19 -8.67 -6.60
N ALA A 189 -4.19 -9.82 -5.94
CA ALA A 189 -4.42 -11.10 -6.61
C ALA A 189 -5.85 -11.20 -7.19
N ARG A 190 -6.85 -10.61 -6.50
CA ARG A 190 -8.24 -10.53 -6.97
C ARG A 190 -8.42 -9.62 -8.18
N LEU A 191 -7.55 -8.62 -8.35
CA LEU A 191 -7.49 -7.78 -9.54
C LEU A 191 -6.91 -8.50 -10.78
N GLY A 192 -6.54 -9.78 -10.66
CA GLY A 192 -6.09 -10.61 -11.78
C GLY A 192 -4.59 -10.63 -12.02
N LEU A 193 -3.79 -9.98 -11.17
CA LEU A 193 -2.33 -10.02 -11.25
C LEU A 193 -1.80 -11.37 -10.72
N GLY A 194 -1.47 -12.28 -11.63
CA GLY A 194 -0.99 -13.64 -11.32
C GLY A 194 0.28 -13.69 -10.44
N MET A 195 1.15 -12.68 -10.50
CA MET A 195 2.34 -12.55 -9.68
C MET A 195 2.01 -12.47 -8.19
N TYR A 196 0.87 -11.87 -7.85
CA TYR A 196 0.39 -11.79 -6.47
C TYR A 196 -0.24 -13.10 -6.01
N ILE A 197 -0.90 -13.85 -6.91
CA ILE A 197 -1.33 -15.22 -6.64
C ILE A 197 -0.11 -16.10 -6.32
N ALA A 198 0.94 -16.00 -7.15
CA ALA A 198 2.19 -16.72 -6.91
C ALA A 198 2.83 -16.33 -5.56
N ASN A 199 2.84 -15.04 -5.21
CA ASN A 199 3.32 -14.60 -3.90
C ASN A 199 2.48 -15.20 -2.76
N VAL A 200 1.14 -15.16 -2.84
CA VAL A 200 0.25 -15.75 -1.82
C VAL A 200 0.59 -17.22 -1.61
N VAL A 201 0.75 -17.99 -2.69
CA VAL A 201 1.11 -19.42 -2.61
C VAL A 201 2.48 -19.60 -1.95
N ILE A 202 3.51 -18.89 -2.43
CA ILE A 202 4.89 -19.02 -1.93
C ILE A 202 4.97 -18.66 -0.44
N TYR A 203 4.39 -17.52 -0.04
CA TYR A 203 4.38 -17.11 1.37
C TYR A 203 3.57 -18.08 2.23
N SER A 204 2.44 -18.60 1.73
CA SER A 204 1.65 -19.62 2.44
C SER A 204 2.46 -20.89 2.70
N ILE A 205 3.17 -21.42 1.70
CA ILE A 205 4.02 -22.60 1.85
C ILE A 205 5.10 -22.37 2.91
N VAL A 206 5.78 -21.21 2.87
CA VAL A 206 6.87 -20.88 3.81
C VAL A 206 6.34 -20.69 5.24
N PHE A 207 5.30 -19.90 5.44
CA PHE A 207 4.83 -19.57 6.79
C PHE A 207 3.98 -20.68 7.41
N LEU A 208 3.08 -21.30 6.65
CA LEU A 208 2.25 -22.40 7.16
C LEU A 208 3.08 -23.68 7.33
N GLY A 209 4.03 -23.93 6.42
CA GLY A 209 4.99 -25.03 6.57
C GLY A 209 5.85 -24.89 7.84
N TYR A 210 6.32 -23.67 8.12
CA TYR A 210 6.97 -23.36 9.39
C TYR A 210 6.05 -23.59 10.60
N ALA A 211 4.81 -23.08 10.55
CA ALA A 211 3.86 -23.21 11.64
C ALA A 211 3.58 -24.69 11.96
N ALA A 212 3.33 -25.51 10.94
CA ALA A 212 3.14 -26.96 11.08
C ALA A 212 4.37 -27.62 11.74
N MET A 213 5.57 -27.33 11.25
CA MET A 213 6.81 -27.88 11.82
C MET A 213 7.04 -27.44 13.27
N ARG A 214 6.71 -26.18 13.59
CA ARG A 214 6.88 -25.61 14.93
C ARG A 214 5.90 -26.22 15.92
N ILE A 215 4.65 -26.38 15.53
CA ILE A 215 3.60 -27.02 16.33
C ILE A 215 3.94 -28.50 16.52
N ALA A 216 4.32 -29.21 15.46
CA ALA A 216 4.75 -30.61 15.53
C ALA A 216 5.89 -30.79 16.54
N LYS A 217 6.92 -29.92 16.49
CA LYS A 217 8.03 -29.93 17.45
C LYS A 217 7.60 -29.61 18.88
N ALA A 218 6.65 -28.71 19.08
CA ALA A 218 6.14 -28.39 20.41
C ALA A 218 5.36 -29.57 21.00
N VAL A 219 4.52 -30.22 20.19
CA VAL A 219 3.73 -31.39 20.60
C VAL A 219 4.65 -32.59 20.84
N SER A 220 5.66 -32.82 20.00
CA SER A 220 6.60 -33.93 20.17
C SER A 220 7.43 -33.80 21.45
N VAL A 221 7.91 -32.59 21.77
CA VAL A 221 8.61 -32.32 23.04
C VAL A 221 7.67 -32.50 24.24
N LYS A 222 6.40 -32.09 24.13
CA LYS A 222 5.41 -32.29 25.20
C LYS A 222 5.08 -33.77 25.40
N ALA A 223 4.92 -34.53 24.32
CA ALA A 223 4.67 -35.97 24.35
C ALA A 223 5.86 -36.74 24.96
N ALA A 224 7.10 -36.41 24.54
CA ALA A 224 8.31 -36.99 25.09
C ALA A 224 8.45 -36.73 26.59
N ARG A 225 8.12 -35.52 27.06
CA ARG A 225 8.10 -35.19 28.51
C ARG A 225 7.03 -35.96 29.27
N ALA A 226 5.93 -36.34 28.61
CA ALA A 226 4.86 -37.14 29.18
C ALA A 226 5.09 -38.66 29.02
N GLY A 227 6.28 -39.08 28.58
CA GLY A 227 6.61 -40.50 28.36
C GLY A 227 5.87 -41.16 27.19
N LYS A 228 5.20 -40.39 26.32
CA LYS A 228 4.44 -40.90 25.18
C LYS A 228 5.28 -40.89 23.91
N ALA A 229 5.20 -41.97 23.13
CA ALA A 229 5.79 -42.01 21.79
C ALA A 229 5.03 -41.06 20.84
N TYR A 230 5.74 -40.12 20.25
CA TYR A 230 5.20 -39.24 19.22
C TYR A 230 5.35 -39.90 17.85
N GLY A 231 4.24 -40.36 17.27
CA GLY A 231 4.22 -41.02 15.97
C GLY A 231 4.22 -40.03 14.78
N LYS A 232 4.46 -40.54 13.56
CA LYS A 232 4.40 -39.74 12.32
C LYS A 232 3.00 -39.22 11.96
N LYS A 233 1.94 -39.87 12.48
CA LYS A 233 0.53 -39.54 12.20
C LYS A 233 0.14 -38.08 12.52
N PRO A 234 0.38 -37.54 13.74
CA PRO A 234 0.08 -36.14 14.06
C PRO A 234 0.87 -35.12 13.22
N GLU A 235 2.09 -35.45 12.77
CA GLU A 235 2.85 -34.57 11.87
C GLU A 235 2.16 -34.48 10.50
N THR A 236 1.75 -35.62 9.93
CA THR A 236 1.02 -35.65 8.65
C THR A 236 -0.28 -34.86 8.72
N VAL A 237 -1.01 -34.92 9.83
CA VAL A 237 -2.25 -34.15 10.03
C VAL A 237 -1.96 -32.64 10.03
N LEU A 238 -0.89 -32.20 10.71
CA LEU A 238 -0.50 -30.78 10.75
C LEU A 238 -0.06 -30.25 9.37
N TYR A 239 0.69 -31.04 8.60
CA TYR A 239 1.05 -30.68 7.23
C TYR A 239 -0.17 -30.69 6.30
N GLY A 240 -1.09 -31.65 6.47
CA GLY A 240 -2.36 -31.67 5.76
C GLY A 240 -3.20 -30.42 6.03
N LEU A 241 -3.32 -30.00 7.29
CA LEU A 241 -4.00 -28.76 7.67
C LEU A 241 -3.33 -27.53 7.03
N ALA A 242 -1.99 -27.46 7.05
CA ALA A 242 -1.26 -26.37 6.41
C ALA A 242 -1.52 -26.30 4.90
N LEU A 243 -1.61 -27.44 4.22
CA LEU A 243 -1.97 -27.50 2.79
C LEU A 243 -3.41 -27.07 2.54
N VAL A 244 -4.37 -27.47 3.38
CA VAL A 244 -5.76 -27.02 3.28
C VAL A 244 -5.85 -25.50 3.44
N ILE A 245 -5.18 -24.93 4.45
CA ILE A 245 -5.14 -23.47 4.64
C ILE A 245 -4.48 -22.80 3.42
N CYS A 246 -3.38 -23.35 2.91
CA CYS A 246 -2.74 -22.83 1.69
C CYS A 246 -3.70 -22.83 0.49
N ALA A 247 -4.47 -23.90 0.31
CA ALA A 247 -5.48 -23.99 -0.74
C ALA A 247 -6.60 -22.95 -0.55
N VAL A 248 -7.12 -22.79 0.67
CA VAL A 248 -8.15 -21.79 1.00
C VAL A 248 -7.63 -20.37 0.73
N MET A 249 -6.40 -20.05 1.11
CA MET A 249 -5.79 -18.74 0.85
C MET A 249 -5.61 -18.49 -0.66
N THR A 250 -5.26 -19.54 -1.40
CA THR A 250 -5.16 -19.47 -2.86
C THR A 250 -6.54 -19.25 -3.50
N VAL A 251 -7.57 -19.98 -3.07
CA VAL A 251 -8.96 -19.78 -3.54
C VAL A 251 -9.48 -18.38 -3.19
N SER A 252 -9.09 -17.84 -2.03
CA SER A 252 -9.46 -16.48 -1.60
C SER A 252 -8.94 -15.39 -2.55
N CYS A 253 -7.93 -15.68 -3.37
CA CYS A 253 -7.45 -14.80 -4.44
C CYS A 253 -8.44 -14.71 -5.62
N PHE A 254 -9.37 -15.66 -5.74
CA PHE A 254 -10.38 -15.71 -6.81
C PHE A 254 -11.79 -15.33 -6.31
N ALA A 255 -12.00 -15.27 -5.00
CA ALA A 255 -13.27 -14.84 -4.42
C ALA A 255 -13.53 -13.35 -4.70
N GLY A 256 -14.65 -13.03 -5.34
CA GLY A 256 -14.99 -11.66 -5.75
C GLY A 256 -14.14 -11.13 -6.90
N ARG A 257 -13.53 -12.03 -7.70
CA ARG A 257 -12.72 -11.66 -8.87
C ARG A 257 -13.59 -10.94 -9.90
N GLN A 258 -13.42 -9.64 -10.01
CA GLN A 258 -13.78 -8.91 -11.22
C GLN A 258 -12.76 -9.31 -12.29
N THR A 259 -13.22 -9.85 -13.41
CA THR A 259 -12.35 -10.22 -14.53
C THR A 259 -11.86 -8.95 -15.21
N VAL A 260 -10.80 -8.34 -14.68
CA VAL A 260 -10.00 -7.39 -15.44
C VAL A 260 -9.09 -8.24 -16.32
N SER A 261 -9.13 -8.02 -17.64
CA SER A 261 -8.34 -8.77 -18.61
C SER A 261 -6.86 -8.73 -18.21
N ALA A 262 -6.29 -9.92 -18.00
CA ALA A 262 -4.98 -10.10 -17.43
C ALA A 262 -3.90 -9.42 -18.27
N SER A 263 -3.25 -8.42 -17.70
CA SER A 263 -1.99 -7.89 -18.20
C SER A 263 -0.98 -7.81 -17.06
N GLU A 264 -0.05 -8.75 -17.03
CA GLU A 264 1.05 -8.73 -16.08
C GLU A 264 2.29 -8.06 -16.66
N ASP A 265 2.59 -6.88 -16.14
CA ASP A 265 3.95 -6.36 -15.92
C ASP A 265 3.84 -5.04 -15.13
N ASN A 266 4.33 -5.07 -13.89
CA ASN A 266 5.05 -4.05 -13.09
C ASN A 266 4.85 -2.52 -13.25
N GLU A 267 3.89 -2.02 -14.02
CA GLU A 267 3.68 -0.59 -14.27
C GLU A 267 2.72 0.05 -13.25
N GLU A 268 1.79 -0.74 -12.72
CA GLU A 268 0.79 -0.28 -11.76
C GLU A 268 1.39 0.03 -10.37
N TRP A 269 2.65 -0.37 -10.14
CA TRP A 269 3.38 -0.08 -8.90
C TRP A 269 3.78 1.40 -8.75
N ASN A 270 3.83 2.17 -9.84
CA ASN A 270 4.10 3.62 -9.77
C ASN A 270 2.84 4.46 -9.99
N ASP A 271 1.84 3.98 -10.74
CA ASP A 271 0.59 4.73 -10.97
C ASP A 271 -0.42 4.62 -9.82
N PHE A 272 -0.38 3.54 -9.01
CA PHE A 272 -1.29 3.36 -7.86
C PHE A 272 -0.85 4.10 -6.58
N PHE A 273 0.34 4.70 -6.59
CA PHE A 273 0.86 5.52 -5.48
C PHE A 273 0.85 7.02 -5.78
N ASN A 274 0.27 7.44 -6.91
CA ASN A 274 0.10 8.86 -7.19
C ASN A 274 -1.04 9.41 -6.31
N GLU A 275 -0.79 10.53 -5.64
CA GLU A 275 -1.75 11.24 -4.79
C GLU A 275 -3.05 11.58 -5.56
N GLU A 276 -2.95 11.67 -6.88
CA GLU A 276 -4.03 11.96 -7.82
C GLU A 276 -4.94 10.76 -8.16
N THR A 277 -4.42 9.53 -8.20
CA THR A 277 -5.22 8.30 -8.44
C THR A 277 -6.00 7.87 -7.20
N VAL A 278 -5.40 8.06 -6.02
CA VAL A 278 -6.09 7.91 -4.73
C VAL A 278 -7.19 8.97 -4.59
N ALA A 279 -6.93 10.23 -4.98
CA ALA A 279 -7.95 11.27 -4.99
C ALA A 279 -9.09 10.99 -5.99
N ALA A 280 -8.79 10.41 -7.15
CA ALA A 280 -9.81 10.04 -8.15
C ALA A 280 -10.72 8.90 -7.67
N MET A 281 -10.16 7.86 -7.04
CA MET A 281 -10.94 6.77 -6.45
C MET A 281 -11.83 7.23 -5.29
N VAL A 282 -11.35 8.19 -4.50
CA VAL A 282 -12.12 8.76 -3.37
C VAL A 282 -13.30 9.59 -3.88
N LYS A 283 -13.09 10.36 -4.95
CA LYS A 283 -14.17 11.13 -5.60
C LYS A 283 -15.24 10.22 -6.21
N GLU A 284 -14.87 9.03 -6.66
CA GLU A 284 -15.80 8.02 -7.20
C GLU A 284 -16.60 7.31 -6.08
N ILE A 285 -15.99 7.10 -4.91
CA ILE A 285 -16.64 6.59 -3.69
C ILE A 285 -17.61 7.64 -3.08
N GLU A 286 -17.24 8.92 -3.10
CA GLU A 286 -18.11 10.03 -2.69
C GLU A 286 -19.35 10.13 -3.60
N SER A 287 -19.18 9.92 -4.92
CA SER A 287 -20.29 9.97 -5.89
C SER A 287 -21.25 8.76 -5.79
N SER A 288 -20.77 7.61 -5.31
CA SER A 288 -21.56 6.39 -5.15
C SER A 288 -22.28 6.33 -3.81
N THR A 289 -21.76 6.99 -2.77
CA THR A 289 -22.45 7.12 -1.48
C THR A 289 -23.61 8.13 -1.57
N ALA A 290 -23.44 9.23 -2.30
CA ALA A 290 -24.49 10.24 -2.53
C ALA A 290 -25.73 9.74 -3.30
N LYS A 291 -25.67 8.58 -3.95
CA LYS A 291 -26.82 7.95 -4.64
C LYS A 291 -27.67 7.06 -3.75
N THR A 292 -27.23 6.74 -2.53
CA THR A 292 -27.97 5.85 -1.62
C THR A 292 -28.81 6.62 -0.60
N ASP A 293 -28.58 7.93 -0.45
CA ASP A 293 -29.31 8.80 0.49
C ASP A 293 -30.45 9.60 -0.18
N ALA A 294 -30.70 9.39 -1.48
CA ALA A 294 -31.71 10.12 -2.26
C ALA A 294 -33.04 9.36 -2.48
N GLU A 295 -33.12 8.07 -2.12
CA GLU A 295 -34.36 7.28 -2.16
C GLU A 295 -34.75 6.87 -0.73
N GLY A 296 -35.30 7.81 0.03
CA GLY A 296 -35.73 7.56 1.39
C GLY A 296 -36.36 8.77 2.04
N THR A 297 -37.43 9.31 1.45
CA THR A 297 -38.31 10.24 2.15
C THR A 297 -39.76 9.92 1.82
N THR A 298 -40.38 9.18 2.72
CA THR A 298 -41.78 9.42 3.07
C THR A 298 -41.92 9.31 4.59
N GLN A 299 -42.36 10.43 5.14
CA GLN A 299 -42.59 10.74 6.52
C GLN A 299 -43.96 10.21 6.93
N GLU A 300 -44.08 9.53 8.07
CA GLU A 300 -45.31 9.58 8.86
C GLU A 300 -45.01 9.36 10.34
N SER A 301 -45.85 9.98 11.14
CA SER A 301 -45.60 10.53 12.47
C SER A 301 -46.34 9.80 13.58
N LEU A 302 -45.79 9.96 14.80
CA LEU A 302 -46.47 10.16 16.09
C LEU A 302 -47.20 9.01 16.83
N GLU A 303 -46.98 9.07 18.15
CA GLU A 303 -47.80 8.65 19.30
C GLU A 303 -47.82 7.16 19.67
N GLU A 304 -47.17 6.79 20.78
CA GLU A 304 -47.60 6.89 22.19
C GLU A 304 -48.42 5.66 22.64
N SER A 305 -47.88 4.89 23.57
CA SER A 305 -48.65 4.34 24.69
C SER A 305 -47.74 3.73 25.76
N VAL A 306 -47.90 4.35 26.93
CA VAL A 306 -47.50 4.01 28.29
C VAL A 306 -47.90 2.58 28.69
N SER A 307 -47.06 1.91 29.49
CA SER A 307 -47.51 1.22 30.70
C SER A 307 -46.36 0.93 31.69
N SER A 308 -46.73 1.19 32.94
CA SER A 308 -46.08 1.10 34.25
C SER A 308 -45.59 -0.32 34.59
N ASP A 309 -44.72 -0.57 35.59
CA ASP A 309 -44.85 -0.27 37.02
C ASP A 309 -43.52 -0.49 37.78
N GLY A 310 -43.37 0.18 38.94
CA GLY A 310 -42.77 -0.50 40.11
C GLY A 310 -41.54 0.10 40.83
N GLN A 311 -41.56 1.38 41.19
CA GLN A 311 -41.35 1.93 42.55
C GLN A 311 -40.33 1.28 43.55
N SER A 312 -39.35 2.05 44.04
CA SER A 312 -39.29 2.50 45.46
C SER A 312 -38.03 3.32 45.85
N ASP A 313 -38.34 4.49 46.42
CA ASP A 313 -37.60 5.45 47.26
C ASP A 313 -36.90 4.81 48.50
N SER A 314 -36.03 5.41 49.34
CA SER A 314 -35.50 6.77 49.62
C SER A 314 -34.43 6.71 50.73
N GLN A 315 -33.62 7.79 50.85
CA GLN A 315 -33.03 8.45 52.06
C GLN A 315 -32.13 7.65 53.04
N ALA A 316 -31.20 8.21 53.82
CA ALA A 316 -30.48 9.49 53.96
C ALA A 316 -29.56 9.33 55.21
N GLY A 317 -28.47 10.11 55.33
CA GLY A 317 -27.78 10.31 56.62
C GLY A 317 -26.27 10.56 56.51
N GLY A 318 -25.81 11.73 57.00
CA GLY A 318 -24.44 12.27 56.94
C GLY A 318 -23.41 11.55 57.82
N VAL A 319 -22.22 12.07 58.14
CA VAL A 319 -21.72 13.44 58.37
C VAL A 319 -20.17 13.35 58.39
N GLY A 320 -19.44 14.41 58.01
CA GLY A 320 -18.16 14.75 58.66
C GLY A 320 -16.90 14.95 57.77
N ASN A 321 -16.70 16.19 57.29
CA ASN A 321 -15.54 17.10 57.51
C ASN A 321 -14.15 16.52 57.87
N GLU A 322 -12.97 17.06 57.50
CA GLU A 322 -12.56 18.24 56.72
C GLU A 322 -11.00 18.30 56.68
N VAL A 323 -10.42 18.79 55.56
CA VAL A 323 -9.42 19.91 55.43
C VAL A 323 -8.02 19.72 56.07
N SER A 324 -6.88 20.21 55.53
CA SER A 324 -6.56 21.42 54.77
C SER A 324 -5.19 21.35 54.08
N GLY A 325 -4.97 22.26 53.12
CA GLY A 325 -3.62 22.69 52.74
C GLY A 325 -3.54 23.56 51.47
N ASN A 326 -4.30 24.65 51.43
CA ASN A 326 -4.40 25.63 50.33
C ASN A 326 -3.38 26.78 50.43
N SER A 327 -3.12 27.48 49.31
CA SER A 327 -3.04 28.96 49.14
C SER A 327 -2.67 29.30 47.68
N ASN A 328 -3.56 29.87 46.83
CA ASN A 328 -4.04 31.28 46.70
C ASN A 328 -3.06 32.21 45.94
N ASN A 329 -3.43 33.17 45.07
CA ASN A 329 -4.69 33.68 44.48
C ASN A 329 -4.31 34.76 43.41
N SER A 330 -5.09 34.96 42.34
CA SER A 330 -5.81 36.21 41.94
C SER A 330 -5.32 36.72 40.56
N GLY A 331 -6.11 37.26 39.64
CA GLY A 331 -7.54 37.55 39.55
C GLY A 331 -7.83 38.32 38.23
N SER A 332 -8.87 37.86 37.52
CA SER A 332 -9.94 38.59 36.81
C SER A 332 -9.74 39.91 36.02
N ASP A 333 -10.23 39.81 34.77
CA ASP A 333 -11.31 40.60 34.15
C ASP A 333 -11.07 41.97 33.47
N ASN A 334 -11.08 41.90 32.13
CA ASN A 334 -12.14 42.41 31.23
C ASN A 334 -12.14 43.89 30.76
N VAL A 335 -12.72 44.05 29.55
CA VAL A 335 -13.32 45.23 28.91
C VAL A 335 -12.61 45.80 27.65
N SER A 336 -13.33 45.53 26.56
CA SER A 336 -13.50 46.14 25.24
C SER A 336 -13.28 47.65 25.05
N GLY A 337 -12.93 48.01 23.81
CA GLY A 337 -13.13 49.36 23.26
C GLY A 337 -12.75 49.46 21.78
N ASN A 338 -13.75 49.35 20.90
CA ASN A 338 -13.67 49.52 19.45
C ASN A 338 -13.67 51.01 19.06
N SER A 339 -13.06 51.36 17.91
CA SER A 339 -13.65 52.17 16.83
C SER A 339 -12.74 53.23 16.17
N SER A 340 -12.65 53.09 14.84
CA SER A 340 -12.74 54.11 13.77
C SER A 340 -11.71 55.24 13.60
N GLY A 341 -11.10 55.29 12.41
CA GLY A 341 -11.59 56.20 11.37
C GLY A 341 -10.63 57.27 10.78
N ASN A 342 -10.29 57.05 9.50
CA ASN A 342 -10.33 58.01 8.38
C ASN A 342 -9.07 58.83 7.94
N SER A 343 -8.52 58.41 6.79
CA SER A 343 -8.37 59.13 5.48
C SER A 343 -7.47 60.35 5.24
N SER A 344 -7.08 60.45 3.94
CA SER A 344 -6.52 61.56 3.13
C SER A 344 -4.97 61.67 3.08
N ASP A 345 -4.26 61.93 1.98
CA ASP A 345 -4.55 62.17 0.54
C ASP A 345 -3.20 62.36 -0.23
N SER A 346 -3.25 62.30 -1.58
CA SER A 346 -2.31 62.87 -2.58
C SER A 346 -0.90 62.26 -2.77
N GLY A 347 -0.33 62.07 -3.97
CA GLY A 347 -0.75 62.37 -5.35
C GLY A 347 0.44 62.30 -6.35
N ASN A 348 0.10 62.21 -7.66
CA ASN A 348 0.87 62.57 -8.88
C ASN A 348 2.05 61.69 -9.39
N GLN A 349 2.36 61.55 -10.70
CA GLN A 349 1.71 61.71 -12.02
C GLN A 349 2.74 61.39 -13.13
N SER A 350 2.25 61.32 -14.39
CA SER A 350 2.92 61.42 -15.72
C SER A 350 3.40 60.12 -16.40
N ALA A 351 3.21 59.90 -17.71
CA ALA A 351 2.47 60.60 -18.77
C ALA A 351 2.35 59.69 -20.04
N LYS A 352 1.26 59.87 -20.81
CA LYS A 352 1.01 59.43 -22.21
C LYS A 352 1.58 60.50 -23.21
N PRO A 353 1.63 60.33 -24.56
CA PRO A 353 0.47 60.33 -25.49
C PRO A 353 0.58 59.30 -26.67
N ASP A 354 -0.51 58.64 -27.11
CA ASP A 354 -1.43 58.92 -28.25
C ASP A 354 -0.88 58.79 -29.68
N ASN A 355 -1.49 57.93 -30.50
CA ASN A 355 -2.39 58.35 -31.60
C ASN A 355 -3.23 57.16 -32.13
N GLY A 356 -4.49 57.43 -32.51
CA GLY A 356 -5.45 56.44 -33.02
C GLY A 356 -5.73 56.55 -34.51
N SER A 357 -6.51 55.59 -35.03
CA SER A 357 -7.38 55.76 -36.20
C SER A 357 -8.38 54.60 -36.29
N ASP A 358 -9.65 54.98 -36.37
CA ASP A 358 -10.85 54.15 -36.57
C ASP A 358 -10.86 53.44 -37.94
N ASN A 359 -11.53 52.28 -38.05
CA ASN A 359 -12.75 52.19 -38.86
C ASN A 359 -13.58 50.92 -38.55
N SER A 360 -14.89 51.13 -38.64
CA SER A 360 -16.05 50.34 -38.24
C SER A 360 -16.44 49.16 -39.14
N GLY A 361 -17.21 48.22 -38.58
CA GLY A 361 -17.99 47.20 -39.29
C GLY A 361 -18.87 46.35 -38.35
N GLU A 362 -20.00 46.92 -37.93
CA GLU A 362 -21.24 46.31 -37.38
C GLU A 362 -21.68 45.01 -38.12
N LEU A 363 -22.52 44.07 -37.63
CA LEU A 363 -23.51 43.98 -36.54
C LEU A 363 -24.01 42.52 -36.43
N SER A 364 -24.77 42.26 -35.35
CA SER A 364 -25.69 41.13 -35.07
C SER A 364 -25.08 39.96 -34.29
N GLY A 365 -25.41 39.69 -33.03
CA GLY A 365 -26.57 40.07 -32.22
C GLY A 365 -27.20 38.80 -31.65
N GLY A 366 -27.09 38.60 -30.33
CA GLY A 366 -27.73 37.47 -29.64
C GLY A 366 -27.12 37.17 -28.26
N SER A 367 -27.53 37.94 -27.25
CA SER A 367 -27.30 37.67 -25.83
C SER A 367 -27.85 36.30 -25.40
N GLY A 368 -27.14 35.62 -24.50
CA GLY A 368 -27.65 34.42 -23.84
C GLY A 368 -26.72 33.83 -22.78
N SER A 369 -26.70 34.46 -21.60
CA SER A 369 -26.38 33.92 -20.27
C SER A 369 -25.00 33.30 -19.99
N ASP A 370 -24.26 33.99 -19.13
CA ASP A 370 -23.31 33.42 -18.18
C ASP A 370 -23.95 32.26 -17.39
N THR A 371 -23.42 31.07 -17.61
CA THR A 371 -23.29 30.01 -16.61
C THR A 371 -22.06 29.21 -17.04
N PRO A 372 -21.04 28.98 -16.21
CA PRO A 372 -19.98 28.05 -16.58
C PRO A 372 -20.65 26.69 -16.71
N ALA A 373 -20.89 26.26 -17.95
CA ALA A 373 -21.32 24.91 -18.21
C ALA A 373 -20.38 23.97 -17.45
N ASN A 374 -20.95 23.00 -16.74
CA ASN A 374 -20.20 21.96 -16.06
C ASN A 374 -19.55 21.06 -17.12
N THR A 375 -18.58 21.60 -17.86
CA THR A 375 -17.88 20.90 -18.93
C THR A 375 -16.80 20.03 -18.33
N LYS A 376 -16.78 18.78 -18.76
CA LYS A 376 -15.79 17.76 -18.40
C LYS A 376 -14.40 18.12 -18.94
N PHE A 377 -14.32 18.81 -20.07
CA PHE A 377 -13.08 19.16 -20.75
C PHE A 377 -12.80 20.68 -20.75
N LYS A 378 -11.51 21.02 -20.87
CA LYS A 378 -11.00 22.41 -20.84
C LYS A 378 -11.51 23.22 -22.03
N ALA A 379 -11.47 22.63 -23.22
CA ALA A 379 -11.93 23.20 -24.47
C ALA A 379 -12.09 22.10 -25.53
N ASP A 380 -12.91 22.37 -26.53
CA ASP A 380 -12.90 21.61 -27.78
C ASP A 380 -11.53 21.70 -28.45
N GLY A 381 -11.08 20.63 -29.08
CA GLY A 381 -9.76 20.59 -29.71
C GLY A 381 -9.16 19.20 -29.84
N THR A 382 -7.93 19.16 -30.33
CA THR A 382 -7.14 17.94 -30.51
C THR A 382 -6.13 17.79 -29.40
N TYR A 383 -6.10 16.62 -28.77
CA TYR A 383 -5.21 16.32 -27.66
C TYR A 383 -4.45 15.03 -27.95
N THR A 384 -3.18 15.01 -27.57
CA THR A 384 -2.30 13.87 -27.81
C THR A 384 -1.72 13.34 -26.51
N GLY A 385 -1.48 12.03 -26.48
CA GLY A 385 -0.81 11.36 -25.37
C GLY A 385 0.03 10.22 -25.92
N SER A 386 1.19 10.01 -25.33
CA SER A 386 2.12 8.96 -25.77
C SER A 386 2.46 8.03 -24.61
N ALA A 387 2.60 6.74 -24.91
CA ALA A 387 2.99 5.72 -23.96
C ALA A 387 3.87 4.68 -24.63
N VAL A 388 4.85 4.16 -23.90
CA VAL A 388 5.73 3.09 -24.38
C VAL A 388 5.06 1.74 -24.16
N CYS A 389 5.09 0.87 -25.17
CA CYS A 389 4.79 -0.54 -25.00
C CYS A 389 6.00 -1.23 -24.33
N GLU A 390 6.02 -1.31 -23.01
CA GLU A 390 7.22 -1.69 -22.23
C GLU A 390 7.78 -3.08 -22.58
N THR A 391 6.94 -4.03 -23.01
CA THR A 391 7.40 -5.38 -23.40
C THR A 391 8.24 -5.38 -24.69
N TYR A 392 7.91 -4.51 -25.64
CA TYR A 392 8.50 -4.48 -26.99
C TYR A 392 9.26 -3.18 -27.29
N ASN A 393 9.29 -2.26 -26.32
CA ASN A 393 10.06 -1.03 -26.32
C ASN A 393 9.84 -0.14 -27.57
N TYR A 394 8.58 0.03 -27.97
CA TYR A 394 8.18 1.00 -29.00
C TYR A 394 7.15 1.99 -28.46
N ASN A 395 7.15 3.21 -29.00
CA ASN A 395 6.23 4.27 -28.57
C ASN A 395 4.89 4.15 -29.30
N VAL A 396 3.80 4.44 -28.58
CA VAL A 396 2.43 4.54 -29.10
C VAL A 396 1.92 5.94 -28.81
N THR A 397 1.40 6.61 -29.83
CA THR A 397 0.79 7.94 -29.71
C THR A 397 -0.68 7.82 -30.02
N VAL A 398 -1.52 8.35 -29.14
CA VAL A 398 -2.97 8.45 -29.33
C VAL A 398 -3.35 9.92 -29.45
N THR A 399 -4.16 10.20 -30.47
CA THR A 399 -4.77 11.50 -30.71
C THR A 399 -6.26 11.38 -30.48
N ILE A 400 -6.81 12.27 -29.65
CA ILE A 400 -8.26 12.40 -29.43
C ILE A 400 -8.75 13.76 -29.93
N VAL A 401 -9.96 13.81 -30.46
CA VAL A 401 -10.64 15.06 -30.82
C VAL A 401 -11.85 15.21 -29.92
N ILE A 402 -12.00 16.39 -29.32
CA ILE A 402 -13.12 16.73 -28.44
C ILE A 402 -13.93 17.83 -29.10
N SER A 403 -15.24 17.62 -29.20
CA SER A 403 -16.20 18.65 -29.60
C SER A 403 -17.48 18.52 -28.80
N GLY A 404 -18.00 19.64 -28.29
CA GLY A 404 -19.23 19.65 -27.48
C GLY A 404 -19.13 18.78 -26.23
N ASP A 405 -18.01 18.86 -25.51
CA ASP A 405 -17.72 18.09 -24.28
C ASP A 405 -17.71 16.56 -24.46
N THR A 406 -17.60 16.08 -25.71
CA THR A 406 -17.59 14.66 -26.07
C THR A 406 -16.38 14.35 -26.95
N ILE A 407 -15.78 13.17 -26.78
CA ILE A 407 -14.72 12.67 -27.65
C ILE A 407 -15.36 12.19 -28.96
N THR A 408 -15.00 12.80 -30.08
CA THR A 408 -15.56 12.52 -31.41
C THR A 408 -14.63 11.65 -32.26
N SER A 409 -13.34 11.59 -31.93
CA SER A 409 -12.37 10.75 -32.63
C SER A 409 -11.28 10.24 -31.68
N VAL A 410 -10.81 9.02 -31.93
CA VAL A 410 -9.65 8.40 -31.28
C VAL A 410 -8.83 7.69 -32.36
N THR A 411 -7.59 8.11 -32.55
CA THR A 411 -6.65 7.47 -33.48
C THR A 411 -5.37 7.11 -32.77
N ALA A 412 -4.80 5.93 -33.06
CA ALA A 412 -3.54 5.49 -32.49
C ALA A 412 -2.51 5.18 -33.57
N GLU A 413 -1.26 5.60 -33.33
CA GLU A 413 -0.09 5.37 -34.17
C GLU A 413 1.04 4.78 -33.31
N SER A 414 1.99 4.08 -33.95
CA SER A 414 3.14 3.53 -33.22
C SER A 414 4.42 3.55 -34.03
N GLU A 415 5.53 3.52 -33.31
CA GLU A 415 6.89 3.34 -33.82
C GLU A 415 7.31 1.85 -33.85
N ALA A 416 6.35 0.91 -33.78
CA ALA A 416 6.64 -0.52 -33.77
C ALA A 416 7.37 -0.95 -35.05
N SER A 417 8.30 -1.90 -34.94
CA SER A 417 9.07 -2.40 -36.08
C SER A 417 9.06 -3.94 -36.14
N ALA A 418 9.35 -4.49 -37.33
CA ALA A 418 9.42 -5.92 -37.58
C ALA A 418 8.17 -6.70 -37.09
N GLN A 419 8.38 -7.71 -36.25
CA GLN A 419 7.32 -8.60 -35.78
C GLN A 419 6.35 -7.92 -34.79
N ASP A 420 6.67 -6.73 -34.27
CA ASP A 420 5.83 -6.04 -33.28
C ASP A 420 4.70 -5.24 -33.94
N VAL A 421 4.86 -4.90 -35.23
CA VAL A 421 3.84 -4.20 -36.04
C VAL A 421 2.53 -4.99 -36.08
N GLN A 422 2.62 -6.32 -36.18
CA GLN A 422 1.42 -7.17 -36.28
C GLN A 422 0.59 -7.11 -34.99
N TYR A 423 1.23 -7.05 -33.82
CA TYR A 423 0.54 -6.96 -32.53
C TYR A 423 -0.07 -5.58 -32.33
N PHE A 424 0.64 -4.51 -32.72
CA PHE A 424 0.06 -3.18 -32.72
C PHE A 424 -1.16 -3.09 -33.64
N ASN A 425 -1.07 -3.59 -34.87
CA ASN A 425 -2.18 -3.54 -35.84
C ASN A 425 -3.41 -4.31 -35.35
N MET A 426 -3.21 -5.47 -34.72
CA MET A 426 -4.30 -6.23 -34.10
C MET A 426 -5.02 -5.43 -32.99
N ALA A 427 -4.27 -4.70 -32.17
CA ALA A 427 -4.83 -3.84 -31.14
C ALA A 427 -5.50 -2.58 -31.73
N ASN A 428 -4.84 -1.92 -32.68
CA ASN A 428 -5.31 -0.68 -33.31
C ASN A 428 -6.62 -0.88 -34.08
N ALA A 429 -6.87 -2.09 -34.58
CA ALA A 429 -8.13 -2.42 -35.25
C ALA A 429 -9.37 -2.40 -34.34
N LYS A 430 -9.21 -2.45 -33.00
CA LYS A 430 -10.34 -2.63 -32.07
C LYS A 430 -10.36 -1.66 -30.89
N VAL A 431 -9.20 -1.32 -30.33
CA VAL A 431 -9.12 -0.57 -29.07
C VAL A 431 -9.57 0.90 -29.24
N PRO A 432 -9.17 1.66 -30.28
CA PRO A 432 -9.63 3.04 -30.47
C PRO A 432 -11.15 3.16 -30.59
N ALA A 433 -11.81 2.23 -31.30
CA ALA A 433 -13.26 2.21 -31.45
C ALA A 433 -13.97 1.98 -30.11
N GLN A 434 -13.45 1.09 -29.25
CA GLN A 434 -13.98 0.87 -27.92
C GLN A 434 -13.78 2.09 -27.00
N LEU A 435 -12.64 2.75 -27.08
CA LEU A 435 -12.35 3.98 -26.32
C LEU A 435 -13.31 5.11 -26.72
N LEU A 436 -13.59 5.24 -28.03
CA LEU A 436 -14.56 6.19 -28.54
C LEU A 436 -15.98 5.86 -28.05
N ALA A 437 -16.39 4.59 -28.09
CA ALA A 437 -17.72 4.18 -27.61
C ALA A 437 -17.90 4.42 -26.10
N ASN A 438 -16.88 4.11 -25.30
CA ASN A 438 -16.97 4.18 -23.84
C ASN A 438 -16.61 5.56 -23.26
N GLN A 439 -16.11 6.48 -24.08
CA GLN A 439 -15.67 7.82 -23.68
C GLN A 439 -14.67 7.81 -22.50
N SER A 440 -13.99 6.68 -22.30
CA SER A 440 -13.10 6.39 -21.17
C SER A 440 -12.34 5.08 -21.43
N THR A 441 -11.33 4.80 -20.60
CA THR A 441 -10.63 3.51 -20.58
C THR A 441 -11.42 2.40 -19.86
N SER A 442 -12.47 2.77 -19.13
CA SER A 442 -13.30 1.83 -18.38
C SER A 442 -14.16 1.00 -19.34
N GLY A 443 -14.24 -0.31 -19.11
CA GLY A 443 -14.98 -1.23 -19.98
C GLY A 443 -14.36 -1.46 -21.36
N VAL A 444 -13.11 -1.03 -21.59
CA VAL A 444 -12.38 -1.28 -22.84
C VAL A 444 -11.53 -2.54 -22.69
N ASP A 445 -11.81 -3.55 -23.50
CA ASP A 445 -11.13 -4.84 -23.46
C ASP A 445 -9.85 -4.84 -24.29
N SER A 446 -8.83 -5.55 -23.79
CA SER A 446 -7.61 -5.81 -24.54
C SER A 446 -7.83 -6.89 -25.59
N VAL A 447 -7.17 -6.77 -26.75
CA VAL A 447 -7.29 -7.75 -27.82
C VAL A 447 -6.44 -8.99 -27.50
N SER A 448 -7.05 -10.18 -27.56
CA SER A 448 -6.34 -11.46 -27.38
C SER A 448 -5.21 -11.59 -28.41
N GLY A 449 -4.01 -11.94 -27.96
CA GLY A 449 -2.80 -11.99 -28.78
C GLY A 449 -2.11 -10.64 -28.99
N ALA A 450 -2.71 -9.52 -28.57
CA ALA A 450 -2.15 -8.17 -28.71
C ALA A 450 -2.33 -7.34 -27.43
N THR A 451 -2.25 -8.01 -26.27
CA THR A 451 -2.57 -7.42 -24.96
C THR A 451 -1.65 -6.25 -24.59
N LYS A 452 -0.35 -6.37 -24.84
CA LYS A 452 0.64 -5.33 -24.50
C LYS A 452 0.46 -4.06 -25.34
N SER A 453 0.25 -4.23 -26.64
CA SER A 453 -0.06 -3.14 -27.56
C SER A 453 -1.41 -2.49 -27.23
N SER A 454 -2.42 -3.29 -26.84
CA SER A 454 -3.72 -2.79 -26.39
C SER A 454 -3.58 -1.90 -25.16
N ASN A 455 -2.76 -2.29 -24.18
CA ASN A 455 -2.53 -1.50 -22.98
C ASN A 455 -1.75 -0.22 -23.25
N ALA A 456 -0.76 -0.24 -24.14
CA ALA A 456 -0.05 0.96 -24.56
C ALA A 456 -1.00 1.99 -25.19
N ILE A 457 -1.94 1.55 -26.04
CA ILE A 457 -2.99 2.42 -26.61
C ILE A 457 -3.89 2.99 -25.50
N LYS A 458 -4.36 2.17 -24.54
CA LYS A 458 -5.20 2.66 -23.43
C LYS A 458 -4.47 3.69 -22.55
N LYS A 459 -3.18 3.47 -22.29
CA LYS A 459 -2.33 4.36 -21.48
C LYS A 459 -2.06 5.68 -22.21
N ALA A 460 -1.73 5.63 -23.49
CA ALA A 460 -1.58 6.81 -24.35
C ALA A 460 -2.89 7.62 -24.43
N PHE A 461 -4.04 6.94 -24.59
CA PHE A 461 -5.36 7.57 -24.54
C PHE A 461 -5.62 8.23 -23.18
N TYR A 462 -5.31 7.58 -22.07
CA TYR A 462 -5.48 8.15 -20.74
C TYR A 462 -4.70 9.46 -20.57
N TYR A 463 -3.47 9.53 -21.07
CA TYR A 463 -2.68 10.77 -21.04
C TYR A 463 -3.27 11.88 -21.92
N ALA A 464 -3.73 11.54 -23.13
CA ALA A 464 -4.42 12.49 -24.01
C ALA A 464 -5.68 13.03 -23.32
N TYR A 465 -6.50 12.14 -22.77
CA TYR A 465 -7.73 12.45 -22.06
C TYR A 465 -7.49 13.30 -20.81
N LYS A 466 -6.46 12.98 -20.02
CA LYS A 466 -6.07 13.75 -18.84
C LYS A 466 -5.62 15.17 -19.21
N SER A 467 -4.88 15.31 -20.30
CA SER A 467 -4.42 16.63 -20.77
C SER A 467 -5.60 17.56 -21.14
N ALA A 468 -6.67 16.96 -21.65
CA ALA A 468 -7.88 17.64 -22.08
C ALA A 468 -8.88 17.95 -20.93
N LYS A 469 -8.80 17.22 -19.82
CA LYS A 469 -9.74 17.32 -18.70
C LYS A 469 -9.50 18.56 -17.84
N LYS A 470 -10.57 19.26 -17.46
CA LYS A 470 -10.51 20.51 -16.67
C LYS A 470 -9.94 20.32 -15.27
#